data_AF-A0AAP1V7X8-F1
#
_entry.id   AF-A0AAP1V7X8-F1
#
_cell.length_a   1.000
_cell.length_b   1.000
_cell.length_c   1.000
_cell.angle_alpha   90.00
_cell.angle_beta   90.00
_cell.angle_gamma   90.00
#
_symmetry.space_group_name_H-M   'P 1'
#
loop_
_entity.id
_entity.type
_entity.pdbx_description
1 polymer ?
#
loop_
_entity_poly.entity_id
_entity_poly.type
_entity_poly.pdbx_seq_one_letter_code
_entity_poly.pdbx_strand_id
1 'polypeptide(L)'
;MTLTATHVSPTAASSTASSSGEAPLVADDITVVDQSLLKRAVSAMAIGNAMEWFDFGVYSYIAVTLGKVFFPSSSPSAQLLATFGTFAAAFLVRPLGGMVFGPLGDRIGRQRVLAATMIMMAVG
;
A
#
# COMPACT_ATOMS: atom_id res chain seq x y z
N MET A 1 -55.90 23.55 -57.28
CA MET A 1 -54.45 23.41 -57.57
C MET A 1 -53.69 23.90 -56.35
N THR A 2 -52.86 23.16 -55.64
CA THR A 2 -52.55 21.73 -55.51
C THR A 2 -51.87 21.65 -54.14
N LEU A 3 -52.34 20.75 -53.27
CA LEU A 3 -51.69 20.41 -52.00
C LEU A 3 -50.35 19.74 -52.29
N THR A 4 -49.25 20.21 -51.70
CA THR A 4 -48.01 19.43 -51.63
C THR A 4 -47.70 19.16 -50.15
N ALA A 5 -48.01 17.94 -49.74
CA ALA A 5 -47.58 17.36 -48.48
C ALA A 5 -46.09 16.99 -48.60
N THR A 6 -45.23 17.63 -47.80
CA THR A 6 -43.84 17.17 -47.66
C THR A 6 -43.76 16.22 -46.47
N HIS A 7 -43.47 14.98 -46.86
CA HIS A 7 -43.29 13.76 -46.10
C HIS A 7 -42.30 13.91 -44.91
N VAL A 8 -42.75 13.56 -43.71
CA VAL A 8 -41.90 13.22 -42.55
C VAL A 8 -41.74 11.70 -42.51
N SER A 9 -40.51 11.21 -42.37
CA SER A 9 -40.19 9.84 -41.95
C SER A 9 -38.77 9.75 -41.37
N PRO A 10 -38.49 8.73 -40.53
CA PRO A 10 -37.86 8.92 -39.23
C PRO A 10 -36.35 8.65 -39.20
N THR A 11 -35.66 9.32 -38.28
CA THR A 11 -34.27 9.06 -37.90
C THR A 11 -34.14 7.66 -37.26
N ALA A 12 -33.62 6.71 -38.04
CA ALA A 12 -33.12 5.44 -37.52
C ALA A 12 -31.59 5.42 -37.60
N ALA A 13 -30.99 5.20 -36.43
CA ALA A 13 -29.69 4.58 -36.17
C ALA A 13 -28.42 5.19 -36.79
N SER A 14 -27.51 5.64 -35.92
CA SER A 14 -26.13 5.14 -35.95
C SER A 14 -25.39 5.58 -34.67
N SER A 15 -25.21 4.61 -33.79
CA SER A 15 -24.21 4.60 -32.73
C SER A 15 -22.82 4.74 -33.37
N THR A 16 -22.33 5.96 -33.48
CA THR A 16 -20.94 6.25 -33.86
C THR A 16 -20.07 6.17 -32.61
N ALA A 17 -19.20 5.16 -32.60
CA ALA A 17 -18.15 5.00 -31.62
C ALA A 17 -17.36 6.31 -31.47
N SER A 18 -17.25 6.81 -30.24
CA SER A 18 -16.38 7.92 -29.91
C SER A 18 -14.92 7.47 -30.06
N SER A 19 -14.30 7.80 -31.19
CA SER A 19 -12.85 7.87 -31.29
C SER A 19 -12.40 9.04 -30.43
N SER A 20 -12.05 8.77 -29.18
CA SER A 20 -11.34 9.71 -28.31
C SER A 20 -10.02 10.07 -29.00
N GLY A 21 -9.92 11.31 -29.48
CA GLY A 21 -8.69 11.86 -30.04
C GLY A 21 -7.60 11.86 -28.97
N GLU A 22 -6.52 11.12 -29.22
CA GLU A 22 -5.27 11.22 -28.47
C GLU A 22 -4.72 12.64 -28.66
N ALA A 23 -4.80 13.46 -27.62
CA ALA A 23 -4.07 14.72 -27.57
C ALA A 23 -2.57 14.43 -27.69
N PRO A 24 -1.78 15.21 -28.44
CA PRO A 24 -0.36 14.96 -28.60
C PRO A 24 0.35 15.00 -27.25
N LEU A 25 1.12 13.97 -26.92
CA LEU A 25 1.94 13.92 -25.70
C LEU A 25 2.96 15.07 -25.73
N VAL A 26 2.90 15.97 -24.75
CA VAL A 26 3.80 17.12 -24.65
C VAL A 26 5.06 16.68 -23.91
N ALA A 27 6.22 17.25 -24.25
CA ALA A 27 7.50 16.87 -23.64
C ALA A 27 7.51 16.99 -22.10
N ASP A 28 6.67 17.87 -21.53
CA ASP A 28 6.50 18.06 -20.09
C ASP A 28 5.71 16.92 -19.41
N ASP A 29 5.01 16.08 -20.18
CA ASP A 29 4.33 14.89 -19.67
C ASP A 29 5.31 13.72 -19.45
N ILE A 30 6.55 13.84 -19.94
CA ILE A 30 7.57 12.79 -19.86
C ILE A 30 8.36 12.94 -18.56
N THR A 31 7.96 12.20 -17.52
CA THR A 31 8.73 12.12 -16.29
C THR A 31 10.00 11.29 -16.51
N VAL A 32 11.13 11.96 -16.78
CA VAL A 32 12.43 11.27 -16.93
C VAL A 32 12.91 10.81 -15.55
N VAL A 33 12.71 9.52 -15.26
CA VAL A 33 13.16 8.91 -14.01
C VAL A 33 14.64 8.54 -14.12
N ASP A 34 15.44 9.03 -13.18
CA ASP A 34 16.82 8.56 -13.02
C ASP A 34 16.80 7.09 -12.57
N GLN A 35 17.21 6.21 -13.47
CA GLN A 35 17.26 4.77 -13.26
C GLN A 35 18.14 4.37 -12.07
N SER A 36 19.20 5.13 -11.77
CA SER A 36 20.10 4.86 -10.64
C SER A 36 19.43 5.20 -9.31
N LEU A 37 18.73 6.34 -9.24
CA LEU A 37 17.96 6.74 -8.06
C LEU A 37 16.78 5.80 -7.83
N LEU A 38 16.07 5.40 -8.89
CA LEU A 38 14.98 4.44 -8.80
C LEU A 38 15.45 3.10 -8.26
N LYS A 39 16.54 2.55 -8.80
CA LYS A 39 17.13 1.29 -8.30
C LYS A 39 17.48 1.36 -6.82
N ARG A 40 18.06 2.48 -6.38
CA ARG A 40 18.41 2.70 -4.97
C ARG A 40 17.17 2.84 -4.07
N ALA A 41 16.12 3.49 -4.55
CA ALA A 41 14.86 3.62 -3.81
C ALA A 41 14.15 2.27 -3.68
N VAL A 42 14.07 1.51 -4.77
CA VAL A 42 13.46 0.17 -4.80
C VAL A 42 14.24 -0.80 -3.92
N SER A 43 15.58 -0.78 -3.96
CA SER A 43 16.38 -1.65 -3.08
C SER A 43 16.19 -1.30 -1.60
N ALA A 44 16.14 0.00 -1.26
CA ALA A 44 15.86 0.44 0.11
C ALA A 44 14.47 -0.01 0.58
N MET A 45 13.45 0.10 -0.27
CA MET A 45 12.09 -0.41 0.01
C MET A 45 12.08 -1.92 0.21
N ALA A 46 12.77 -2.67 -0.65
CA ALA A 46 12.85 -4.11 -0.56
C ALA A 46 13.53 -4.59 0.73
N ILE A 47 14.62 -3.94 1.14
CA ILE A 47 15.32 -4.23 2.40
C ILE A 47 14.40 -3.96 3.60
N GLY A 48 13.71 -2.81 3.60
CA GLY A 48 12.76 -2.48 4.67
C GLY A 48 11.63 -3.51 4.78
N ASN A 49 11.06 -3.91 3.65
CA ASN A 49 10.04 -4.96 3.61
C ASN A 49 10.60 -6.32 4.08
N ALA A 50 11.81 -6.69 3.67
CA ALA A 50 12.45 -7.94 4.09
C ALA A 50 12.71 -7.99 5.60
N MET A 51 13.12 -6.88 6.21
CA MET A 51 13.31 -6.78 7.66
C MET A 51 12.00 -6.99 8.42
N GLU A 52 10.91 -6.39 7.92
CA GLU A 52 9.57 -6.60 8.49
C GLU A 52 9.16 -8.08 8.48
N TRP A 53 9.39 -8.77 7.35
CA TRP A 53 9.13 -10.20 7.21
C TRP A 53 10.05 -11.07 8.07
N PHE A 54 11.30 -10.65 8.26
CA PHE A 54 12.26 -11.34 9.12
C PHE A 54 11.76 -11.37 10.57
N ASP A 55 11.37 -10.22 11.12
CA ASP A 55 10.85 -10.15 12.50
C ASP A 55 9.58 -10.97 12.69
N PHE A 56 8.68 -11.00 11.69
CA PHE A 56 7.48 -11.87 11.75
C PHE A 56 7.81 -13.35 11.70
N GLY A 57 8.81 -13.72 10.91
CA GLY A 57 9.33 -15.09 10.86
C GLY A 57 9.89 -15.51 12.22
N VAL A 58 10.73 -14.67 12.83
CA VAL A 58 11.30 -14.91 14.17
C VAL A 58 10.20 -15.01 15.22
N TYR A 59 9.26 -14.07 15.23
CA TYR A 59 8.11 -14.09 16.16
C TYR A 59 7.30 -15.38 16.03
N SER A 60 6.97 -15.77 14.80
CA SER A 60 6.19 -16.98 14.52
C SER A 60 6.94 -18.24 14.95
N TYR A 61 8.26 -18.28 14.73
CA TYR A 61 9.12 -19.38 15.16
C TYR A 61 9.10 -19.55 16.69
N ILE A 62 9.18 -18.45 17.44
CA ILE A 62 9.16 -18.49 18.92
C ILE A 62 7.74 -18.50 19.53
N ALA A 63 6.69 -18.50 18.72
CA ALA A 63 5.31 -18.29 19.18
C ALA A 63 4.85 -19.33 20.22
N VAL A 64 5.29 -20.59 20.08
CA VAL A 64 4.98 -21.66 21.04
C VAL A 64 5.64 -21.39 22.39
N THR A 65 6.86 -20.89 22.40
CA THR A 65 7.58 -20.52 23.63
C THR A 65 6.93 -19.31 24.30
N LEU A 66 6.58 -18.28 23.51
CA LEU A 66 5.83 -17.12 24.01
C LEU A 66 4.50 -17.53 24.63
N GLY A 67 3.77 -18.46 24.00
CA GLY A 67 2.50 -18.99 24.52
C GLY A 67 2.65 -19.61 25.91
N LYS A 68 3.69 -20.42 26.11
CA LYS A 68 3.97 -21.07 27.40
C LYS A 68 4.40 -20.09 28.49
N VAL A 69 5.16 -19.05 28.12
CA VAL A 69 5.71 -18.07 29.07
C VAL A 69 4.67 -17.04 29.47
N PHE A 70 3.93 -16.48 28.51
CA PHE A 70 2.97 -15.41 28.76
C PHE A 70 1.56 -15.92 29.11
N PHE A 71 1.20 -17.14 28.71
CA PHE A 71 -0.13 -17.74 28.99
C PHE A 71 -0.04 -19.13 29.66
N PRO A 72 0.76 -19.30 30.74
CA PRO A 72 1.06 -20.62 31.30
C PRO A 72 -0.17 -21.38 31.83
N SER A 73 -1.22 -20.66 32.24
CA SER A 73 -2.46 -21.23 32.80
C SER A 73 -3.48 -21.67 31.73
N SER A 74 -3.23 -21.39 30.46
CA SER A 74 -4.14 -21.69 29.35
C SER A 74 -3.85 -23.07 28.75
N SER A 75 -4.82 -23.66 28.03
CA SER A 75 -4.59 -24.90 27.26
C SER A 75 -3.58 -24.66 26.12
N PRO A 76 -2.84 -25.70 25.64
CA PRO A 76 -1.82 -25.52 24.60
C PRO A 76 -2.33 -24.81 23.33
N SER A 77 -3.55 -25.12 22.91
CA SER A 77 -4.18 -24.48 21.75
C SER A 77 -4.55 -23.01 22.03
N ALA A 78 -5.06 -22.71 23.23
CA ALA A 78 -5.41 -21.35 23.63
C ALA A 78 -4.16 -20.45 23.79
N GLN A 79 -3.04 -21.01 24.26
CA GLN A 79 -1.76 -20.32 24.34
C GLN A 79 -1.29 -19.86 22.96
N LEU A 80 -1.29 -20.77 21.98
CA LEU A 80 -0.87 -20.46 20.62
C LEU A 80 -1.81 -19.43 19.95
N LEU A 81 -3.12 -19.60 20.12
CA LEU A 81 -4.12 -18.64 19.66
C LEU A 81 -3.92 -17.26 20.28
N ALA A 82 -3.61 -17.18 21.58
CA ALA A 82 -3.35 -15.92 22.26
C ALA A 82 -2.07 -15.26 21.72
N THR A 83 -0.99 -16.02 21.49
CA THR A 83 0.24 -15.49 20.88
C THR A 83 0.01 -14.98 19.45
N PHE A 84 -0.76 -15.70 18.64
CA PHE A 84 -1.16 -15.21 17.31
C PHE A 84 -2.15 -14.03 17.40
N GLY A 85 -2.96 -13.96 18.44
CA GLY A 85 -3.81 -12.81 18.74
C GLY A 85 -2.99 -11.55 19.02
N THR A 86 -1.93 -11.67 19.82
CA THR A 86 -0.96 -10.58 20.04
C THR A 86 -0.26 -10.18 18.74
N PHE A 87 0.09 -11.15 17.89
CA PHE A 87 0.63 -10.87 16.56
C PHE A 87 -0.36 -10.08 15.70
N ALA A 88 -1.63 -10.50 15.66
CA ALA A 88 -2.70 -9.81 14.95
C ALA A 88 -2.91 -8.39 15.49
N ALA A 89 -2.82 -8.19 16.80
CA ALA A 89 -2.89 -6.86 17.41
C ALA A 89 -1.76 -5.94 16.92
N ALA A 90 -0.56 -6.46 16.68
CA ALA A 90 0.54 -5.68 16.10
C ALA A 90 0.24 -5.17 14.67
N PHE A 91 -0.63 -5.84 13.89
CA PHE A 91 -1.07 -5.30 12.60
C PHE A 91 -1.90 -4.02 12.74
N LEU A 92 -2.61 -3.83 13.85
CA LEU A 92 -3.34 -2.58 14.12
C LEU A 92 -2.38 -1.43 14.43
N VAL A 93 -1.18 -1.73 14.95
CA VAL A 93 -0.15 -0.73 15.21
C VAL A 93 0.39 -0.14 13.90
N ARG A 94 0.38 -0.89 12.78
CA ARG A 94 0.85 -0.40 11.48
C ARG A 94 0.09 0.83 10.95
N PRO A 95 -1.25 0.83 10.83
CA PRO A 95 -2.00 2.03 10.42
C PRO A 95 -1.86 3.15 11.46
N LEU A 96 -1.78 2.83 12.75
CA LEU A 96 -1.50 3.80 13.81
C LEU A 96 -0.15 4.49 13.62
N GLY A 97 0.89 3.73 13.31
CA GLY A 97 2.21 4.26 12.96
C GLY A 97 2.14 5.16 11.74
N GLY A 98 1.43 4.76 10.68
CA GLY A 98 1.22 5.59 9.49
C GLY A 98 0.49 6.92 9.78
N MET A 99 -0.50 6.91 10.68
CA MET A 99 -1.23 8.11 11.08
C MET A 99 -0.35 9.08 11.88
N VAL A 100 0.62 8.59 12.65
CA VAL A 100 1.53 9.43 13.46
C VAL A 100 2.76 9.87 12.65
N PHE A 101 3.46 8.92 12.04
CA PHE A 101 4.69 9.16 11.30
C PHE A 101 4.45 9.72 9.90
N GLY A 102 3.25 9.57 9.33
CA GLY A 102 2.87 10.17 8.05
C GLY A 102 2.94 11.70 8.08
N PRO A 103 2.12 12.38 8.91
CA PRO A 103 2.17 13.83 9.05
C PRO A 103 3.53 14.34 9.52
N LEU A 104 4.23 13.56 10.35
CA LEU A 104 5.58 13.90 10.80
C LEU A 104 6.60 13.85 9.64
N GLY A 105 6.47 12.87 8.75
CA GLY A 105 7.28 12.73 7.54
C GLY A 105 7.07 13.88 6.56
N ASP A 106 5.84 14.38 6.44
CA ASP A 106 5.52 15.52 5.59
C ASP A 106 6.01 16.86 6.18
N ARG A 107 6.15 16.97 7.51
CA ARG A 107 6.66 18.20 8.18
C ARG A 107 8.19 18.25 8.32
N ILE A 108 8.82 17.14 8.71
CA ILE A 108 10.25 17.10 9.09
C ILE A 108 11.12 16.56 7.93
N GLY A 109 10.48 15.92 6.94
CA GLY A 109 11.11 15.31 5.79
C GLY A 109 11.14 13.79 5.88
N ARG A 110 10.68 13.12 4.82
CA ARG A 110 10.50 11.66 4.75
C ARG A 110 11.77 10.87 5.08
N GLN A 111 12.94 11.32 4.61
CA GLN A 111 14.20 10.61 4.85
C GLN A 111 14.60 10.60 6.34
N ARG A 112 14.36 11.69 7.08
CA ARG A 112 14.70 11.78 8.50
C ARG A 112 13.81 10.91 9.35
N VAL A 113 12.51 10.88 9.03
CA VAL A 113 11.55 10.02 9.72
C VAL A 113 11.84 8.55 9.44
N LEU A 114 12.15 8.17 8.20
CA LEU A 114 12.55 6.79 7.87
C LEU A 114 13.83 6.36 8.60
N ALA A 115 14.84 7.23 8.67
CA ALA A 115 16.05 6.94 9.43
C ALA A 115 15.76 6.80 10.93
N ALA A 116 14.92 7.68 11.50
CA ALA A 116 14.53 7.61 12.90
C ALA A 116 13.78 6.32 13.24
N THR A 117 12.86 5.86 12.37
CA THR A 117 12.16 4.58 12.57
C THR A 117 13.10 3.39 12.48
N MET A 118 14.08 3.41 11.58
CA MET A 118 15.11 2.34 11.52
C MET A 118 15.99 2.32 12.78
N ILE A 119 16.41 3.50 13.26
CA ILE A 119 17.20 3.59 14.50
C ILE A 119 16.36 3.11 15.69
N MET A 120 15.08 3.48 15.76
CA MET A 120 14.17 3.02 16.81
C MET A 120 14.01 1.50 16.83
N MET A 121 13.87 0.86 15.66
CA MET A 121 13.85 -0.60 15.56
C MET A 121 15.17 -1.23 16.00
N ALA A 122 16.31 -0.62 15.65
CA ALA A 122 17.63 -1.14 16.01
C ALA A 122 18.02 -0.94 17.48
N VAL A 123 17.46 0.07 18.13
CA VAL A 123 17.69 0.37 19.56
C VAL A 123 16.81 -0.48 20.47
N GLY A 124 15.68 -0.97 19.96
CA GLY A 124 14.76 -1.87 20.67
C GLY A 124 15.39 -3.21 21.06
#